data_AF-A0A7C1ANQ6-F1
#
_entry.id   AF-A0A7C1ANQ6-F1
#
_cell.length_a   1.000
_cell.length_b   1.000
_cell.length_c   1.000
_cell.angle_alpha   90.00
_cell.angle_beta   90.00
_cell.angle_gamma   90.00
#
_symmetry.space_group_name_H-M   'P 1'
#
loop_
_entity.id
_entity.type
_entity.pdbx_description
1 polymer ?
#
loop_
_entity_poly.entity_id
_entity_poly.type
_entity_poly.pdbx_seq_one_letter_code
_entity_poly.pdbx_strand_id
1 'polypeptide(L)'
;MAVYAAQIHRMDIGAGKIMAKLKEMGQEENTLVLLLSDNGACYEGGPLGFDRRKNGLPAGGVDSYMSYGRSWSNAGNTPFRLHKHWVHEGGISTPLIARWPAVIKK
;
A
#
# COMPACT_ATOMS: atom_id res chain seq x y z
N MET A 1 -5.36 1.72 12.12
CA MET A 1 -4.56 0.69 11.43
C MET A 1 -5.42 -0.45 10.85
N ALA A 2 -6.38 -1.04 11.57
CA ALA A 2 -7.13 -2.20 11.08
C ALA A 2 -7.80 -2.02 9.69
N VAL A 3 -8.49 -0.90 9.46
CA VAL A 3 -9.09 -0.59 8.14
C VAL A 3 -8.03 -0.44 7.04
N TYR A 4 -6.92 0.22 7.34
CA TYR A 4 -5.80 0.36 6.39
C TYR A 4 -5.19 -1.00 6.05
N ALA A 5 -4.98 -1.87 7.03
CA ALA A 5 -4.51 -3.24 6.80
C ALA A 5 -5.50 -4.04 5.94
N ALA A 6 -6.81 -3.87 6.15
CA ALA A 6 -7.83 -4.48 5.31
C ALA A 6 -7.80 -3.96 3.86
N GLN A 7 -7.50 -2.66 3.64
CA GLN A 7 -7.31 -2.11 2.30
C GLN A 7 -6.11 -2.75 1.59
N ILE A 8 -4.97 -2.86 2.26
CA ILE A 8 -3.78 -3.53 1.73
C ILE A 8 -4.06 -5.01 1.43
N HIS A 9 -4.74 -5.72 2.33
CA HIS A 9 -5.11 -7.11 2.11
C HIS A 9 -6.04 -7.30 0.90
N ARG A 10 -7.00 -6.38 0.68
CA ARG A 10 -7.88 -6.42 -0.50
C ARG A 10 -7.14 -6.11 -1.79
N MET A 11 -6.16 -5.20 -1.76
CA MET A 11 -5.27 -4.95 -2.89
C MET A 11 -4.46 -6.19 -3.25
N ASP A 12 -3.87 -6.86 -2.25
CA ASP A 12 -3.08 -8.09 -2.44
C ASP A 12 -3.92 -9.23 -3.07
N ILE A 13 -5.15 -9.45 -2.59
CA ILE A 13 -6.10 -10.37 -3.23
C ILE A 13 -6.34 -10.01 -4.70
N GLY A 14 -6.47 -8.72 -5.01
CA GLY A 14 -6.62 -8.21 -6.37
C GLY A 14 -5.41 -8.54 -7.25
N ALA A 15 -4.20 -8.28 -6.76
CA ALA A 15 -2.96 -8.66 -7.44
C ALA A 15 -2.89 -10.17 -7.68
N GLY A 16 -3.25 -10.98 -6.69
CA GLY A 16 -3.33 -12.44 -6.82
C GLY A 16 -4.24 -12.92 -7.95
N LYS A 17 -5.40 -12.26 -8.17
CA LYS A 17 -6.29 -12.55 -9.29
C LYS A 17 -5.66 -12.27 -10.65
N ILE A 18 -4.92 -11.16 -10.78
CA ILE A 18 -4.20 -10.81 -12.00
C ILE A 18 -3.13 -11.87 -12.29
N MET A 19 -2.34 -12.23 -11.27
CA MET A 19 -1.30 -13.26 -11.39
C MET A 19 -1.88 -14.63 -11.79
N ALA A 20 -2.99 -15.02 -11.18
CA ALA A 20 -3.70 -16.25 -11.53
C ALA A 20 -4.16 -16.23 -12.99
N LYS A 21 -4.66 -15.08 -13.48
CA LYS A 21 -5.10 -14.94 -14.87
C LYS A 21 -3.94 -15.03 -15.86
N LEU A 22 -2.79 -14.40 -15.57
CA LEU A 22 -1.59 -14.53 -16.40
C LEU A 22 -1.14 -15.99 -16.53
N LYS A 23 -1.21 -16.75 -15.43
CA LYS A 23 -0.89 -18.18 -15.43
C LYS A 23 -1.89 -19.00 -16.25
N GLU A 24 -3.19 -18.77 -16.07
CA GLU A 24 -4.25 -19.44 -16.84
C GLU A 24 -4.09 -19.23 -18.35
N MET A 25 -3.66 -18.03 -18.76
CA MET A 25 -3.42 -17.69 -20.16
C MET A 25 -2.06 -18.18 -20.70
N GLY A 26 -1.24 -18.83 -19.88
CA GLY A 26 0.12 -19.26 -20.25
C GLY A 26 1.09 -18.09 -20.53
N GLN A 27 0.80 -16.88 -20.04
CA GLN A 27 1.59 -15.67 -20.31
C GLN A 27 2.64 -15.36 -19.22
N GLU A 28 2.74 -16.21 -18.21
CA GLU A 28 3.55 -15.95 -17.01
C GLU A 28 5.06 -15.78 -17.32
N GLU A 29 5.59 -16.54 -18.29
CA GLU A 29 6.99 -16.49 -18.70
C GLU A 29 7.32 -15.28 -19.59
N ASN A 30 6.33 -14.72 -20.27
CA ASN A 30 6.48 -13.59 -21.20
C ASN A 30 5.92 -12.27 -20.64
N THR A 31 5.76 -12.18 -19.32
CA THR A 31 5.23 -10.98 -18.67
C THR A 31 6.16 -10.54 -17.55
N LEU A 32 6.71 -9.33 -17.68
CA LEU A 32 7.33 -8.61 -16.57
C LEU A 32 6.24 -8.00 -15.69
N VAL A 33 6.22 -8.37 -14.42
CA VAL A 33 5.33 -7.78 -13.41
C VAL A 33 6.16 -6.92 -12.46
N LEU A 34 5.75 -5.66 -12.31
CA LEU A 34 6.32 -4.71 -11.36
C LEU A 34 5.22 -4.28 -10.38
N LEU A 35 5.47 -4.42 -9.08
CA LEU A 35 4.61 -3.91 -8.01
C LEU A 35 5.41 -2.91 -7.18
N LEU A 36 4.89 -1.70 -7.04
CA LEU A 36 5.54 -0.61 -6.33
C LEU A 36 4.53 0.32 -5.64
N SER A 37 5.01 1.07 -4.65
CA SER A 37 4.32 2.24 -4.10
C SER A 37 4.76 3.50 -4.85
N ASP A 38 3.88 4.51 -4.93
CA ASP A 38 4.15 5.78 -5.61
C ASP A 38 4.93 6.79 -4.75
N ASN A 39 4.85 6.64 -3.43
CA ASN A 39 5.62 7.38 -2.42
C ASN A 39 5.61 6.62 -1.08
N GLY A 40 6.34 7.14 -0.09
CA GLY A 40 6.32 6.62 1.27
C GLY A 40 4.98 6.83 1.98
N ALA A 41 4.83 6.30 3.20
CA ALA A 41 3.52 6.29 3.88
C ALA A 41 2.94 7.71 4.05
N CYS A 42 1.61 7.85 3.94
CA CYS A 42 0.94 9.14 4.14
C CYS A 42 0.99 9.54 5.62
N TYR A 43 1.16 10.82 5.94
CA TYR A 43 1.22 11.32 7.33
C TYR A 43 0.09 12.30 7.67
N GLU A 44 -0.76 12.59 6.69
CA GLU A 44 -1.73 13.68 6.75
C GLU A 44 -2.79 13.44 7.82
N GLY A 45 -3.28 14.53 8.42
CA GLY A 45 -4.31 14.49 9.47
C GLY A 45 -3.80 14.63 10.91
N GLY A 46 -2.52 14.97 11.12
CA GLY A 46 -1.97 15.20 12.46
C GLY A 46 -1.41 13.93 13.13
N PRO A 47 -0.96 14.00 14.40
CA PRO A 47 -0.27 12.90 15.07
C PRO A 47 -1.06 11.59 15.05
N LEU A 48 -2.36 11.64 15.38
CA LEU A 48 -3.25 10.48 15.43
C LEU A 48 -4.19 10.39 14.23
N GLY A 49 -4.03 11.26 13.24
CA GLY A 49 -4.92 11.36 12.10
C GLY A 49 -6.22 12.06 12.47
N PHE A 50 -7.24 11.86 11.65
CA PHE A 50 -8.58 12.39 11.91
C PHE A 50 -9.62 11.30 11.79
N ASP A 51 -10.72 11.52 12.49
CA ASP A 51 -11.94 10.76 12.35
C ASP A 51 -13.08 11.74 12.05
N ARG A 52 -13.59 11.71 10.83
CA ARG A 52 -14.71 12.55 10.38
C ARG A 52 -15.99 11.73 10.17
N ARG A 53 -16.06 10.54 10.77
CA ARG A 53 -17.29 9.74 10.75
C ARG A 53 -18.40 10.49 11.46
N LYS A 54 -19.62 10.40 10.91
CA LYS A 54 -20.83 10.75 11.65
C LYS A 54 -21.07 9.69 12.73
N ASN A 55 -21.62 10.11 13.86
CA ASN A 55 -21.90 9.22 14.99
C ASN A 55 -22.64 7.95 14.53
N GLY A 56 -22.11 6.79 14.93
CA GLY A 56 -22.67 5.47 14.62
C GLY A 56 -22.14 4.81 13.33
N LEU A 57 -21.44 5.54 12.46
CA LEU A 57 -20.89 4.92 11.24
C LEU A 57 -19.67 4.03 11.55
N PRO A 58 -19.60 2.82 10.97
CA PRO A 58 -18.44 1.94 11.13
C PRO A 58 -17.20 2.52 10.45
N ALA A 59 -16.02 2.20 10.96
CA ALA A 59 -14.76 2.57 10.30
C ALA A 59 -14.58 1.79 8.99
N GLY A 60 -14.23 2.47 7.91
CA GLY A 60 -14.01 1.86 6.59
C GLY A 60 -15.29 1.62 5.77
N GLY A 61 -16.46 2.02 6.28
CA GLY A 61 -17.70 2.05 5.50
C GLY A 61 -17.64 3.11 4.39
N VAL A 62 -18.49 2.95 3.37
CA VAL A 62 -18.55 3.87 2.21
C VAL A 62 -18.88 5.32 2.59
N ASP A 63 -19.59 5.50 3.71
CA ASP A 63 -19.95 6.82 4.25
C ASP A 63 -18.99 7.32 5.34
N SER A 64 -17.85 6.64 5.54
CA SER A 64 -16.83 6.99 6.54
C SER A 64 -15.64 7.71 5.91
N TYR A 65 -15.04 8.65 6.63
CA TYR A 65 -13.82 9.34 6.19
C TYR A 65 -12.86 9.53 7.36
N MET A 66 -11.68 8.91 7.25
CA MET A 66 -10.68 8.85 8.31
C MET A 66 -9.26 8.90 7.73
N SER A 67 -8.30 9.35 8.53
CA SER A 67 -6.87 9.16 8.29
C SER A 67 -6.21 8.52 9.51
N TYR A 68 -5.23 7.64 9.29
CA TYR A 68 -4.41 7.03 10.35
C TYR A 68 -3.33 7.96 10.95
N GLY A 69 -3.02 9.09 10.30
CA GLY A 69 -2.06 10.08 10.78
C GLY A 69 -0.58 9.68 10.84
N ARG A 70 0.20 10.62 11.37
CA ARG A 70 1.68 10.58 11.41
C ARG A 70 2.23 9.44 12.25
N SER A 71 1.61 9.08 13.38
CA SER A 71 2.12 7.99 14.23
C SER A 71 2.15 6.66 13.49
N TRP A 72 1.11 6.35 12.73
CA TRP A 72 1.08 5.14 11.89
C TRP A 72 1.95 5.27 10.63
N SER A 73 2.11 6.48 10.10
CA SER A 73 3.06 6.77 9.03
C SER A 73 4.52 6.47 9.41
N ASN A 74 4.93 6.80 10.64
CA ASN A 74 6.25 6.46 11.17
C ASN A 74 6.46 4.94 11.24
N ALA A 75 5.46 4.21 11.74
CA ALA A 75 5.53 2.75 11.80
C ALA A 75 5.69 2.15 10.38
N GLY A 76 4.95 2.67 9.40
CA GLY A 76 5.02 2.21 8.01
C GLY A 76 6.31 2.55 7.26
N ASN A 77 7.05 3.57 7.71
CA ASN A 77 8.31 3.99 7.08
C ASN A 77 9.56 3.56 7.84
N THR A 78 9.44 2.91 9.00
CA THR A 78 10.61 2.54 9.82
C THR A 78 11.54 1.60 9.03
N PRO A 79 12.86 1.84 9.00
CA PRO A 79 13.65 2.79 9.81
C PRO A 79 13.88 4.16 9.16
N PHE A 80 13.26 4.43 8.02
CA PHE A 80 13.50 5.61 7.21
C PHE A 80 12.87 6.89 7.78
N ARG A 81 13.55 8.01 7.54
CA ARG A 81 13.15 9.32 8.07
C ARG A 81 12.03 9.93 7.22
N LEU A 82 10.98 10.40 7.89
CA LEU A 82 9.83 11.14 7.32
C LEU A 82 9.02 10.31 6.30
N HIS A 83 8.23 10.96 5.45
CA HIS A 83 7.01 10.41 4.84
C HIS A 83 6.78 10.97 3.43
N LYS A 84 5.64 10.62 2.81
CA LYS A 84 5.08 11.32 1.64
C LYS A 84 5.23 12.85 1.77
N HIS A 85 5.64 13.51 0.68
CA HIS A 85 6.02 14.93 0.52
C HIS A 85 7.49 15.27 0.77
N TRP A 86 8.26 14.47 1.50
CA TRP A 86 9.66 14.77 1.77
C TRP A 86 10.61 14.03 0.83
N VAL A 87 11.78 14.63 0.61
CA VAL A 87 12.91 14.05 -0.14
C VAL A 87 13.80 13.13 0.71
N HIS A 88 13.42 12.88 1.96
CA HIS A 88 14.10 11.90 2.80
C HIS A 88 13.66 10.48 2.43
N GLU A 89 14.45 9.47 2.79
CA GLU A 89 14.16 8.07 2.44
C GLU A 89 12.73 7.61 2.78
N GLY A 90 12.13 8.08 3.88
CA GLY A 90 10.76 7.68 4.21
C GLY A 90 9.68 8.32 3.31
N GLY A 91 10.06 9.26 2.44
CA GLY A 91 9.19 9.82 1.40
C GLY A 91 9.47 9.30 -0.01
N ILE A 92 10.72 8.92 -0.32
CA ILE A 92 11.16 8.56 -1.69
C ILE A 92 11.63 7.10 -1.84
N SER A 93 11.86 6.38 -0.74
CA SER A 93 12.28 4.97 -0.76
C SER A 93 11.07 4.08 -0.55
N THR A 94 10.64 3.42 -1.62
CA THR A 94 9.42 2.62 -1.66
C THR A 94 9.72 1.17 -2.01
N PRO A 95 8.91 0.21 -1.53
CA PRO A 95 9.06 -1.18 -1.93
C PRO A 95 8.84 -1.31 -3.44
N LEU A 96 9.69 -2.11 -4.09
CA LEU A 96 9.55 -2.55 -5.46
C LEU A 96 9.76 -4.06 -5.51
N ILE A 97 8.83 -4.78 -6.12
CA ILE A 97 8.97 -6.19 -6.46
C ILE A 97 8.92 -6.29 -7.99
N ALA A 98 9.94 -6.93 -8.56
CA ALA A 98 9.99 -7.29 -9.97
C ALA A 98 9.94 -8.82 -10.10
N ARG A 99 9.08 -9.31 -10.99
CA ARG A 99 8.95 -10.75 -11.28
C ARG A 99 8.88 -10.95 -12.78
N TRP A 100 9.79 -11.77 -13.30
CA TRP A 100 9.78 -12.24 -14.68
C TRP A 100 10.51 -13.60 -14.75
N PRO A 101 9.80 -14.74 -14.68
CA PRO A 101 10.44 -16.04 -14.45
C PRO A 101 11.46 -16.45 -15.52
N ALA A 102 11.22 -16.10 -16.79
CA ALA A 102 12.14 -16.40 -17.88
C ALA A 102 13.47 -15.63 -17.79
N VAL A 103 13.52 -14.50 -17.06
CA VAL A 103 14.68 -13.59 -17.03
C VAL A 103 15.28 -13.47 -15.62
N ILE A 104 14.45 -13.22 -14.61
CA ILE A 104 14.85 -13.08 -13.21
C ILE A 104 14.80 -14.47 -12.55
N LYS A 105 15.97 -15.09 -12.39
CA LYS A 105 16.11 -16.39 -11.71
C LYS A 105 15.90 -16.22 -10.20
N LYS A 106 15.32 -17.27 -9.57
CA LYS A 106 15.21 -17.37 -8.12
C LYS A 106 16.55 -17.67 -7.46
#